data_AF-A0A1I3BA45-F1
#
_entry.id   AF-A0A1I3BA45-F1
#
_cell.length_a   1.000
_cell.length_b   1.000
_cell.length_c   1.000
_cell.angle_alpha   90.00
_cell.angle_beta   90.00
_cell.angle_gamma   90.00
#
_symmetry.space_group_name_H-M   'P 1'
#
loop_
_entity.id
_entity.type
_entity.pdbx_description
1 polymer ?
#
loop_
_entity_poly.entity_id
_entity_poly.type
_entity_poly.pdbx_seq_one_letter_code
_entity_poly.pdbx_strand_id
1 'polypeptide(L)'
;MQYKNLKLLKPTHIYPNKPKLIKDILNGGGENIGHFLSPSIATAILENIKLIPERHTNSADSELQKKMRMENLEFVNMSELYWGNDEYLLSQEGQFSFFFYLFNDLLQSPDYGEKIEQYLIDYIPFATHSAYETGLKKNKDLIYYTNYSFDENVDVFAEAVYYFCKIGYLEELMEKFVELIHTKFEYESKDSDGRYIKKETDTGFSVFEKIFDQFVKENVLPLIEETDQSSSLGKRVHDILVADLLHMNSRLLYLDMSISPEAHDYHLTIGEEHEMDVMQNLVDASGKYVDELHNVQIQMYGDIEFEYFNSEVFLLRQREKYFSMKRFKSLMSE
;
A
#
# COMPACT_ATOMS: atom_id res chain seq x y z
N MET A 1 -41.70 -25.42 5.40
CA MET A 1 -41.18 -26.20 4.24
C MET A 1 -40.36 -25.27 3.33
N GLN A 2 -39.30 -24.65 3.85
CA GLN A 2 -38.63 -23.50 3.18
C GLN A 2 -37.40 -23.85 2.32
N TYR A 3 -36.96 -25.12 2.32
CA TYR A 3 -35.78 -25.57 1.57
C TYR A 3 -36.10 -26.63 0.51
N LYS A 4 -37.38 -26.90 0.22
CA LYS A 4 -37.78 -28.00 -0.68
C LYS A 4 -37.55 -27.72 -2.16
N ASN A 5 -37.48 -26.43 -2.55
CA ASN A 5 -37.34 -26.02 -3.95
C ASN A 5 -35.95 -25.47 -4.29
N LEU A 6 -35.10 -25.21 -3.29
CA LEU A 6 -33.69 -24.93 -3.51
C LEU A 6 -33.00 -26.26 -3.83
N LYS A 7 -32.32 -26.35 -4.98
CA LYS A 7 -31.41 -27.49 -5.22
C LYS A 7 -30.37 -27.44 -4.12
N LEU A 8 -30.34 -28.47 -3.27
CA LEU A 8 -29.37 -28.60 -2.20
C LEU A 8 -27.96 -28.46 -2.80
N LEU A 9 -27.25 -27.35 -2.56
CA LEU A 9 -25.88 -27.14 -3.03
C LEU A 9 -24.99 -28.18 -2.33
N LYS A 10 -24.59 -29.20 -3.08
CA LYS A 10 -23.58 -30.16 -2.66
C LYS A 10 -22.22 -29.59 -3.05
N PRO A 11 -21.13 -29.93 -2.35
CA PRO A 11 -19.78 -29.58 -2.79
C PRO A 11 -19.50 -30.02 -4.25
N THR A 12 -20.17 -31.07 -4.72
CA THR A 12 -20.14 -31.57 -6.11
C THR A 12 -20.93 -30.73 -7.11
N HIS A 13 -21.81 -29.84 -6.66
CA HIS A 13 -22.51 -28.86 -7.52
C HIS A 13 -21.63 -27.63 -7.80
N ILE A 14 -20.73 -27.29 -6.87
CA ILE A 14 -19.72 -26.23 -7.06
C ILE A 14 -18.49 -26.81 -7.80
N TYR A 15 -18.16 -28.08 -7.53
CA TYR A 15 -17.02 -28.78 -8.12
C TYR A 15 -17.41 -30.19 -8.61
N PRO A 16 -18.08 -30.32 -9.77
CA PRO A 16 -18.37 -31.63 -10.34
C PRO A 16 -17.07 -32.39 -10.57
N ASN A 17 -16.94 -33.55 -9.91
CA ASN A 17 -15.80 -34.47 -10.04
C ASN A 17 -14.42 -33.96 -9.60
N LYS A 18 -14.31 -32.95 -8.72
CA LYS A 18 -13.01 -32.48 -8.16
C LYS A 18 -12.90 -32.59 -6.63
N PRO A 19 -12.97 -33.79 -6.03
CA PRO A 19 -12.93 -33.98 -4.56
C PRO A 19 -11.60 -33.60 -3.91
N LYS A 20 -10.49 -33.66 -4.67
CA LYS A 20 -9.16 -33.25 -4.19
C LYS A 20 -9.10 -31.73 -3.98
N LEU A 21 -9.61 -30.96 -4.94
CA LEU A 21 -9.67 -29.50 -4.88
C LEU A 21 -10.42 -29.04 -3.62
N ILE A 22 -11.62 -29.57 -3.36
CA ILE A 22 -12.43 -29.26 -2.15
C ILE A 22 -11.67 -29.51 -0.85
N LYS A 23 -10.89 -30.60 -0.79
CA LYS A 23 -10.06 -30.94 0.36
C LYS A 23 -8.89 -29.98 0.53
N ASP A 24 -8.28 -29.53 -0.57
CA ASP A 24 -7.19 -28.57 -0.56
C ASP A 24 -7.68 -27.17 -0.12
N ILE A 25 -8.92 -26.79 -0.47
CA ILE A 25 -9.59 -25.57 0.04
C ILE A 25 -9.75 -25.62 1.56
N LEU A 26 -10.34 -26.69 2.08
CA LEU A 26 -10.64 -26.84 3.51
C LEU A 26 -9.38 -26.96 4.37
N ASN A 27 -8.27 -27.40 3.79
CA ASN A 27 -6.99 -27.58 4.49
C ASN A 27 -6.05 -26.38 4.36
N GLY A 28 -6.49 -25.26 3.78
CA GLY A 28 -5.70 -24.03 3.72
C GLY A 28 -4.47 -24.11 2.79
N GLY A 29 -4.50 -24.97 1.77
CA GLY A 29 -3.44 -25.04 0.76
C GLY A 29 -3.48 -23.82 -0.16
N GLY A 30 -2.81 -22.73 0.25
CA GLY A 30 -2.83 -21.43 -0.43
C GLY A 30 -2.11 -21.35 -1.79
N GLU A 31 -1.44 -22.42 -2.25
CA GLU A 31 -0.62 -22.36 -3.47
C GLU A 31 -1.41 -22.49 -4.80
N ASN A 32 -2.75 -22.58 -4.76
CA ASN A 32 -3.55 -22.83 -5.96
C ASN A 32 -4.82 -21.97 -6.09
N ILE A 33 -4.79 -20.72 -5.58
CA ILE A 33 -5.93 -19.79 -5.53
C ILE A 33 -6.62 -19.61 -6.91
N GLY A 34 -5.87 -19.71 -8.01
CA GLY A 34 -6.42 -19.66 -9.38
C GLY A 34 -7.49 -20.72 -9.70
N HIS A 35 -7.57 -21.80 -8.93
CA HIS A 35 -8.63 -22.81 -9.04
C HIS A 35 -9.88 -22.52 -8.19
N PHE A 36 -9.82 -21.58 -7.25
CA PHE A 36 -10.87 -21.30 -6.26
C PHE A 36 -11.93 -20.32 -6.80
N LEU A 37 -11.57 -19.52 -7.82
CA LEU A 37 -12.46 -18.56 -8.50
C LEU A 37 -12.44 -18.76 -10.02
N SER A 38 -12.37 -20.02 -10.46
CA SER A 38 -12.50 -20.37 -11.89
C SER A 38 -13.80 -19.79 -12.47
N PRO A 39 -13.86 -19.51 -13.79
CA PRO A 39 -15.06 -18.96 -14.43
C PRO A 39 -16.34 -19.72 -14.07
N SER A 40 -16.29 -21.05 -13.98
CA SER A 40 -17.44 -21.87 -13.59
C SER A 40 -17.94 -21.64 -12.16
N ILE A 41 -17.03 -21.38 -11.22
CA ILE A 41 -17.38 -21.10 -9.81
C ILE A 41 -17.94 -19.69 -9.72
N ALA A 42 -17.31 -18.74 -10.41
CA ALA A 42 -17.76 -17.37 -10.46
C ALA A 42 -19.16 -17.26 -11.08
N THR A 43 -19.43 -17.97 -12.19
CA THR A 43 -20.78 -18.08 -12.76
C THR A 43 -21.75 -18.71 -11.76
N ALA A 44 -21.35 -19.77 -11.05
CA ALA A 44 -22.20 -20.39 -10.05
C ALA A 44 -22.53 -19.45 -8.89
N ILE A 45 -21.57 -18.62 -8.46
CA ILE A 45 -21.79 -17.59 -7.43
C ILE A 45 -22.76 -16.52 -7.94
N LEU A 46 -22.49 -15.96 -9.12
CA LEU A 46 -23.31 -14.94 -9.77
C LEU A 46 -24.77 -15.39 -9.95
N GLU A 47 -24.98 -16.65 -10.34
CA GLU A 47 -26.32 -17.19 -10.60
C GLU A 47 -27.08 -17.62 -9.34
N ASN A 48 -26.39 -17.96 -8.24
CA ASN A 48 -27.02 -18.71 -7.13
C ASN A 48 -26.83 -18.10 -5.73
N ILE A 49 -25.86 -17.20 -5.51
CA ILE A 49 -25.62 -16.66 -4.17
C ILE A 49 -26.48 -15.43 -3.93
N LYS A 50 -27.29 -15.52 -2.86
CA LYS A 50 -28.01 -14.41 -2.22
C LYS A 50 -27.91 -14.60 -0.72
N LEU A 51 -27.63 -13.55 0.03
CA LEU A 51 -27.56 -13.59 1.49
C LEU A 51 -28.92 -13.95 2.09
N ILE A 52 -29.99 -13.36 1.55
CA ILE A 52 -31.39 -13.57 1.93
C ILE A 52 -32.17 -13.92 0.64
N PRO A 53 -32.42 -15.22 0.38
CA PRO A 53 -33.03 -15.67 -0.88
C PRO A 53 -34.41 -15.10 -1.20
N GLU A 54 -35.21 -14.81 -0.17
CA GLU A 54 -36.58 -14.29 -0.33
C GLU A 54 -36.64 -12.75 -0.41
N ARG A 55 -35.51 -12.05 -0.22
CA ARG A 55 -35.48 -10.60 -0.29
C ARG A 55 -35.71 -10.16 -1.74
N HIS A 56 -36.79 -9.41 -1.96
CA HIS A 56 -37.01 -8.77 -3.25
C HIS A 56 -36.08 -7.57 -3.38
N THR A 57 -35.14 -7.65 -4.31
CA THR A 57 -34.18 -6.58 -4.60
C THR A 57 -34.51 -5.82 -5.88
N ASN A 58 -35.67 -6.08 -6.48
CA ASN A 58 -36.16 -5.32 -7.63
C ASN A 58 -36.95 -4.09 -7.15
N SER A 59 -36.58 -2.92 -7.69
CA SER A 59 -37.23 -1.65 -7.43
C SER A 59 -37.37 -0.88 -8.75
N ALA A 60 -38.37 0.00 -8.82
CA ALA A 60 -38.48 0.97 -9.93
C ALA A 60 -37.46 2.11 -9.80
N ASP A 61 -36.94 2.31 -8.59
CA ASP A 61 -35.81 3.20 -8.30
C ASP A 61 -34.50 2.40 -8.46
N SER A 62 -33.67 2.80 -9.43
CA SER A 62 -32.43 2.12 -9.78
C SER A 62 -31.40 2.15 -8.66
N GLU A 63 -31.32 3.24 -7.90
CA GLU A 63 -30.34 3.40 -6.80
C GLU A 63 -30.77 2.55 -5.60
N LEU A 64 -32.06 2.54 -5.29
CA LEU A 64 -32.61 1.64 -4.27
C LEU A 64 -32.41 0.17 -4.67
N GLN A 65 -32.63 -0.19 -5.95
CA GLN A 65 -32.40 -1.54 -6.45
C GLN A 65 -30.94 -1.97 -6.30
N LYS A 66 -29.97 -1.14 -6.72
CA LYS A 66 -28.54 -1.41 -6.56
C LYS A 66 -28.18 -1.66 -5.09
N LYS A 67 -28.58 -0.75 -4.19
CA LYS A 67 -28.31 -0.88 -2.75
C LYS A 67 -28.89 -2.17 -2.16
N MET A 68 -30.13 -2.51 -2.50
CA MET A 68 -30.77 -3.73 -2.02
C MET A 68 -30.07 -5.01 -2.53
N ARG A 69 -29.56 -5.00 -3.77
CA ARG A 69 -28.77 -6.11 -4.33
C ARG A 69 -27.42 -6.24 -3.64
N MET A 70 -26.70 -5.14 -3.46
CA MET A 70 -25.41 -5.11 -2.76
C MET A 70 -25.52 -5.66 -1.32
N GLU A 71 -26.49 -5.17 -0.55
CA GLU A 71 -26.76 -5.66 0.81
C GLU A 71 -27.17 -7.15 0.85
N ASN A 72 -27.62 -7.71 -0.28
CA ASN A 72 -28.00 -9.11 -0.41
C ASN A 72 -26.92 -9.98 -1.07
N LEU A 73 -25.71 -9.44 -1.32
CA LEU A 73 -24.64 -10.11 -2.06
C LEU A 73 -25.09 -10.63 -3.44
N GLU A 74 -25.97 -9.88 -4.10
CA GLU A 74 -26.42 -10.15 -5.47
C GLU A 74 -25.56 -9.35 -6.46
N PHE A 75 -24.61 -10.03 -7.08
CA PHE A 75 -23.72 -9.45 -8.09
C PHE A 75 -24.44 -9.30 -9.44
N VAL A 76 -24.14 -8.24 -10.18
CA VAL A 76 -24.73 -7.94 -11.50
C VAL A 76 -23.98 -8.66 -12.62
N ASN A 77 -22.66 -8.76 -12.52
CA ASN A 77 -21.83 -9.39 -13.55
C ASN A 77 -20.56 -10.04 -12.96
N MET A 78 -19.79 -10.71 -13.81
CA MET A 78 -18.56 -11.40 -13.39
C MET A 78 -17.45 -10.44 -12.97
N SER A 79 -17.38 -9.25 -13.57
CA SER A 79 -16.41 -8.21 -13.20
C SER A 79 -16.63 -7.79 -11.75
N GLU A 80 -17.87 -7.46 -11.38
CA GLU A 80 -18.24 -7.08 -10.02
C GLU A 80 -17.91 -8.18 -8.99
N LEU A 81 -18.04 -9.45 -9.39
CA LEU A 81 -17.69 -10.57 -8.53
C LEU A 81 -16.16 -10.71 -8.32
N TYR A 82 -15.36 -10.39 -9.33
CA TYR A 82 -13.90 -10.49 -9.26
C TYR A 82 -13.24 -9.27 -8.65
N TRP A 83 -13.80 -8.09 -8.92
CA TRP A 83 -13.16 -6.79 -8.70
C TRP A 83 -13.90 -5.91 -7.68
N GLY A 84 -15.15 -6.24 -7.36
CA GLY A 84 -16.02 -5.40 -6.55
C GLY A 84 -16.84 -4.42 -7.37
N ASN A 85 -17.65 -3.61 -6.68
CA ASN A 85 -18.47 -2.57 -7.27
C ASN A 85 -17.60 -1.39 -7.74
N ASP A 86 -17.81 -0.92 -8.97
CA ASP A 86 -17.16 0.29 -9.53
C ASP A 86 -17.32 1.51 -8.62
N GLU A 87 -18.52 1.73 -8.05
CA GLU A 87 -18.80 2.82 -7.11
C GLU A 87 -17.93 2.70 -5.85
N TYR A 88 -17.64 1.47 -5.40
CA TYR A 88 -16.72 1.25 -4.29
C TYR A 88 -15.27 1.48 -4.72
N LEU A 89 -14.84 0.92 -5.86
CA LEU A 89 -13.48 1.12 -6.39
C LEU A 89 -13.14 2.60 -6.59
N LEU A 90 -14.11 3.40 -7.02
CA LEU A 90 -13.97 4.84 -7.22
C LEU A 90 -14.15 5.64 -5.92
N SER A 91 -14.68 5.05 -4.84
CA SER A 91 -14.76 5.71 -3.53
C SER A 91 -13.40 5.84 -2.87
N GLN A 92 -13.22 6.83 -1.99
CA GLN A 92 -11.97 7.02 -1.25
C GLN A 92 -11.50 5.73 -0.52
N GLU A 93 -12.43 4.96 0.03
CA GLU A 93 -12.12 3.70 0.72
C GLU A 93 -11.59 2.63 -0.24
N GLY A 94 -12.23 2.48 -1.40
CA GLY A 94 -11.80 1.53 -2.41
C GLY A 94 -10.48 1.93 -3.06
N GLN A 95 -10.28 3.22 -3.36
CA GLN A 95 -9.01 3.73 -3.89
C GLN A 95 -7.87 3.48 -2.90
N PHE A 96 -8.06 3.84 -1.63
CA PHE A 96 -7.07 3.57 -0.58
C PHE A 96 -6.76 2.08 -0.50
N SER A 97 -7.77 1.23 -0.37
CA SER A 97 -7.58 -0.22 -0.26
C SER A 97 -6.83 -0.78 -1.46
N PHE A 98 -7.19 -0.35 -2.67
CA PHE A 98 -6.55 -0.78 -3.90
C PHE A 98 -5.07 -0.41 -3.93
N PHE A 99 -4.73 0.86 -3.73
CA PHE A 99 -3.33 1.32 -3.78
C PHE A 99 -2.51 0.82 -2.61
N PHE A 100 -3.13 0.62 -1.45
CA PHE A 100 -2.47 0.05 -0.29
C PHE A 100 -1.95 -1.36 -0.56
N TYR A 101 -2.81 -2.25 -1.07
CA TYR A 101 -2.38 -3.61 -1.41
C TYR A 101 -1.45 -3.61 -2.60
N LEU A 102 -1.73 -2.80 -3.62
CA LEU A 102 -0.87 -2.67 -4.79
C LEU A 102 0.55 -2.23 -4.40
N PHE A 103 0.71 -1.15 -3.64
CA PHE A 103 2.02 -0.66 -3.24
C PHE A 103 2.71 -1.60 -2.26
N ASN A 104 1.97 -2.27 -1.38
CA ASN A 104 2.55 -3.29 -0.51
C ASN A 104 3.20 -4.42 -1.33
N ASP A 105 2.52 -4.88 -2.40
CA ASP A 105 3.05 -5.92 -3.29
C ASP A 105 4.20 -5.39 -4.15
N LEU A 106 4.07 -4.19 -4.73
CA LEU A 106 5.10 -3.59 -5.57
C LEU A 106 6.38 -3.23 -4.79
N LEU A 107 6.28 -2.86 -3.50
CA LEU A 107 7.44 -2.64 -2.64
C LEU A 107 8.30 -3.89 -2.45
N GLN A 108 7.70 -5.09 -2.53
CA GLN A 108 8.42 -6.36 -2.47
C GLN A 108 8.97 -6.79 -3.85
N SER A 109 8.58 -6.11 -4.93
CA SER A 109 9.04 -6.43 -6.27
C SER A 109 10.47 -5.90 -6.50
N PRO A 110 11.40 -6.71 -7.02
CA PRO A 110 12.73 -6.23 -7.37
C PRO A 110 12.70 -5.20 -8.51
N ASP A 111 11.67 -5.23 -9.36
CA ASP A 111 11.58 -4.35 -10.53
C ASP A 111 10.92 -2.99 -10.21
N TYR A 112 10.09 -2.96 -9.16
CA TYR A 112 9.26 -1.79 -8.85
C TYR A 112 9.54 -1.18 -7.47
N GLY A 113 10.13 -1.93 -6.54
CA GLY A 113 10.21 -1.55 -5.13
C GLY A 113 10.91 -0.20 -4.91
N GLU A 114 12.05 0.02 -5.56
CA GLU A 114 12.79 1.28 -5.45
C GLU A 114 11.97 2.47 -5.97
N LYS A 115 11.24 2.30 -7.08
CA LYS A 115 10.41 3.37 -7.67
C LYS A 115 9.24 3.73 -6.75
N ILE A 116 8.59 2.73 -6.17
CA ILE A 116 7.48 2.94 -5.23
C ILE A 116 7.99 3.59 -3.95
N GLU A 117 9.13 3.13 -3.41
CA GLU A 117 9.74 3.75 -2.23
C GLU A 117 10.10 5.21 -2.48
N GLN A 118 10.74 5.50 -3.62
CA GLN A 118 11.08 6.86 -4.04
C GLN A 118 9.86 7.80 -4.12
N TYR A 119 8.69 7.25 -4.47
CA TYR A 119 7.45 8.01 -4.53
C TYR A 119 6.84 8.23 -3.14
N LEU A 120 6.75 7.17 -2.32
CA LEU A 120 6.21 7.25 -0.95
C LEU A 120 7.06 8.15 -0.04
N ILE A 121 8.35 8.33 -0.36
CA ILE A 121 9.25 9.28 0.31
C ILE A 121 8.75 10.73 0.24
N ASP A 122 7.78 11.11 -0.60
CA ASP A 122 7.24 12.46 -0.54
C ASP A 122 6.52 12.76 0.79
N TYR A 123 5.94 11.75 1.44
CA TYR A 123 5.40 11.85 2.79
C TYR A 123 6.53 11.86 3.82
N ILE A 124 6.66 12.94 4.60
CA ILE A 124 7.82 13.16 5.49
C ILE A 124 7.98 12.05 6.53
N PRO A 125 6.94 11.60 7.25
CA PRO A 125 7.09 10.49 8.20
C PRO A 125 7.58 9.18 7.56
N PHE A 126 7.15 8.87 6.33
CA PHE A 126 7.67 7.72 5.59
C PHE A 126 9.13 7.94 5.17
N ALA A 127 9.47 9.15 4.69
CA ALA A 127 10.83 9.55 4.35
C ALA A 127 11.78 9.40 5.53
N THR A 128 11.35 9.85 6.71
CA THR A 128 12.07 9.75 7.97
C THR A 128 12.28 8.29 8.37
N HIS A 129 11.22 7.47 8.31
CA HIS A 129 11.32 6.04 8.56
C HIS A 129 12.32 5.37 7.60
N SER A 130 12.21 5.60 6.28
CA SER A 130 13.12 5.03 5.27
C SER A 130 14.58 5.48 5.46
N ALA A 131 14.80 6.76 5.80
CA ALA A 131 16.14 7.27 6.11
C ALA A 131 16.75 6.52 7.30
N TYR A 132 15.99 6.32 8.37
CA TYR A 132 16.45 5.55 9.52
C TYR A 132 16.76 4.10 9.16
N GLU A 133 15.91 3.41 8.40
CA GLU A 133 16.22 2.06 7.94
C GLU A 133 17.52 2.00 7.13
N THR A 134 17.75 3.00 6.27
CA THR A 134 19.00 3.15 5.53
C THR A 134 20.19 3.32 6.48
N GLY A 135 20.05 4.13 7.52
CA GLY A 135 21.03 4.27 8.60
C GLY A 135 21.35 2.95 9.29
N LEU A 136 20.33 2.18 9.68
CA LEU A 136 20.48 0.89 10.37
C LEU A 136 21.19 -0.16 9.54
N LYS A 137 20.87 -0.21 8.23
CA LYS A 137 21.55 -1.11 7.29
C LYS A 137 23.04 -0.80 7.20
N LYS A 138 23.42 0.49 7.25
CA LYS A 138 24.81 0.94 7.17
C LYS A 138 25.56 0.85 8.50
N ASN A 139 24.88 1.10 9.62
CA ASN A 139 25.45 1.09 10.95
C ASN A 139 24.38 0.69 11.97
N LYS A 140 24.48 -0.54 12.50
CA LYS A 140 23.48 -1.08 13.44
C LYS A 140 23.53 -0.42 14.82
N ASP A 141 24.66 0.19 15.17
CA ASP A 141 24.87 0.76 16.50
C ASP A 141 24.22 2.15 16.65
N LEU A 142 23.68 2.70 15.55
CA LEU A 142 23.06 4.03 15.50
C LEU A 142 21.85 4.18 16.44
N ILE A 143 21.03 3.13 16.61
CA ILE A 143 19.77 3.18 17.41
C ILE A 143 20.02 3.58 18.86
N TYR A 144 21.13 3.12 19.43
CA TYR A 144 21.36 3.24 20.86
C TYR A 144 21.72 4.66 21.31
N TYR A 145 22.13 5.53 20.38
CA TYR A 145 22.77 6.80 20.73
C TYR A 145 22.03 8.04 20.25
N THR A 146 21.09 7.90 19.32
CA THR A 146 20.46 9.05 18.68
C THR A 146 19.05 9.35 19.18
N ASN A 147 18.57 8.67 20.23
CA ASN A 147 17.21 8.81 20.76
C ASN A 147 16.09 8.64 19.69
N TYR A 148 16.40 8.07 18.52
CA TYR A 148 15.42 7.91 17.44
C TYR A 148 14.36 6.88 17.78
N SER A 149 13.14 7.17 17.37
CA SER A 149 11.96 6.37 17.65
C SER A 149 11.21 6.10 16.36
N PHE A 150 11.10 4.83 15.96
CA PHE A 150 10.14 4.40 14.93
C PHE A 150 8.69 4.51 15.41
N ASP A 151 8.47 4.92 16.66
CA ASP A 151 7.16 5.07 17.29
C ASP A 151 6.58 6.49 17.21
N GLU A 152 7.02 7.31 16.26
CA GLU A 152 6.51 8.69 16.09
C GLU A 152 5.15 8.73 15.39
N ASN A 153 4.87 7.74 14.54
CA ASN A 153 3.65 7.64 13.74
C ASN A 153 2.97 6.27 13.94
N VAL A 154 1.66 6.18 13.71
CA VAL A 154 0.89 4.95 13.93
C VAL A 154 1.18 3.89 12.88
N ASP A 155 1.17 4.26 11.60
CA ASP A 155 1.43 3.36 10.47
C ASP A 155 1.97 4.18 9.28
N VAL A 156 3.28 4.42 9.24
CA VAL A 156 3.88 5.33 8.25
C VAL A 156 3.66 4.88 6.80
N PHE A 157 3.48 3.58 6.55
CA PHE A 157 3.20 3.08 5.20
C PHE A 157 1.75 3.34 4.81
N ALA A 158 0.80 2.99 5.68
CA ALA A 158 -0.61 3.27 5.43
C ALA A 158 -0.87 4.78 5.32
N GLU A 159 -0.22 5.58 6.17
CA GLU A 159 -0.27 7.05 6.13
C GLU A 159 0.30 7.61 4.82
N ALA A 160 1.42 7.07 4.30
CA ALA A 160 1.95 7.49 3.00
C ALA A 160 1.01 7.15 1.83
N VAL A 161 0.37 5.97 1.88
CA VAL A 161 -0.66 5.60 0.89
C VAL A 161 -1.88 6.51 1.02
N TYR A 162 -2.29 6.84 2.24
CA TYR A 162 -3.41 7.76 2.49
C TYR A 162 -3.09 9.17 1.98
N TYR A 163 -1.87 9.65 2.24
CA TYR A 163 -1.35 10.91 1.71
C TYR A 163 -1.43 10.94 0.18
N PHE A 164 -0.94 9.88 -0.47
CA PHE A 164 -1.07 9.71 -1.92
C PHE A 164 -2.53 9.76 -2.39
N CYS A 165 -3.40 9.03 -1.69
CA CYS A 165 -4.85 9.00 -1.92
C CYS A 165 -5.50 10.38 -1.88
N LYS A 166 -4.98 11.27 -1.02
CA LYS A 166 -5.52 12.61 -0.81
C LYS A 166 -5.02 13.64 -1.82
N ILE A 167 -3.75 13.56 -2.23
CA ILE A 167 -3.13 14.60 -3.08
C ILE A 167 -3.22 14.33 -4.58
N GLY A 168 -3.52 13.09 -4.98
CA GLY A 168 -3.37 12.61 -6.36
C GLY A 168 -4.60 12.77 -7.26
N TYR A 169 -4.35 12.66 -8.57
CA TYR A 169 -5.35 12.47 -9.64
C TYR A 169 -5.89 11.03 -9.68
N LEU A 170 -6.20 10.46 -8.53
CA LEU A 170 -6.43 9.02 -8.40
C LEU A 170 -7.76 8.56 -8.93
N GLU A 171 -8.73 9.45 -8.99
CA GLU A 171 -9.98 9.21 -9.70
C GLU A 171 -9.70 8.83 -11.16
N GLU A 172 -8.85 9.58 -11.88
CA GLU A 172 -8.50 9.27 -13.29
C GLU A 172 -7.73 7.93 -13.42
N LEU A 173 -6.81 7.65 -12.50
CA LEU A 173 -6.08 6.36 -12.50
C LEU A 173 -7.03 5.19 -12.24
N MET A 174 -7.96 5.35 -11.31
CA MET A 174 -8.92 4.30 -10.96
C MET A 174 -10.01 4.15 -12.01
N GLU A 175 -10.43 5.23 -12.67
CA GLU A 175 -11.27 5.17 -13.87
C GLU A 175 -10.60 4.36 -14.99
N LYS A 176 -9.29 4.55 -15.22
CA LYS A 176 -8.53 3.73 -16.19
C LYS A 176 -8.46 2.27 -15.78
N PHE A 177 -8.32 1.98 -14.48
CA PHE A 177 -8.38 0.61 -13.98
C PHE A 177 -9.77 -0.01 -14.19
N VAL A 178 -10.83 0.72 -13.85
CA VAL A 178 -12.23 0.31 -14.05
C VAL A 178 -12.51 0.06 -15.54
N GLU A 179 -12.08 0.95 -16.43
CA GLU A 179 -12.18 0.74 -17.88
C GLU A 179 -11.44 -0.54 -18.29
N LEU A 180 -10.20 -0.73 -17.82
CA LEU A 180 -9.39 -1.91 -18.13
C LEU A 180 -10.10 -3.21 -17.72
N ILE A 181 -10.67 -3.28 -16.51
CA ILE A 181 -11.38 -4.49 -16.04
C ILE A 181 -12.75 -4.70 -16.70
N HIS A 182 -13.33 -3.71 -17.37
CA HIS A 182 -14.56 -3.89 -18.16
C HIS A 182 -14.31 -4.18 -19.64
N THR A 183 -13.09 -3.93 -20.13
CA THR A 183 -12.69 -4.35 -21.48
C THR A 183 -12.36 -5.84 -21.53
N LYS A 184 -12.36 -6.42 -22.74
CA LYS A 184 -11.88 -7.79 -22.93
C LYS A 184 -10.36 -7.81 -22.99
N PHE A 185 -9.75 -8.80 -22.35
CA PHE A 185 -8.31 -8.99 -22.41
C PHE A 185 -7.92 -9.75 -23.68
N GLU A 186 -7.18 -9.08 -24.57
CA GLU A 186 -6.57 -9.70 -25.75
C GLU A 186 -5.25 -10.38 -25.40
N TYR A 187 -5.07 -11.64 -25.81
CA TYR A 187 -3.81 -12.36 -25.68
C TYR A 187 -3.52 -13.26 -26.87
N GLU A 188 -2.25 -13.53 -27.12
CA GLU A 188 -1.83 -14.48 -28.15
C GLU A 188 -1.59 -15.86 -27.56
N SER A 189 -2.10 -16.90 -28.23
CA SER A 189 -1.79 -18.29 -27.91
C SER A 189 -1.57 -19.11 -29.17
N LYS A 190 -0.75 -20.16 -29.08
CA LYS A 190 -0.53 -21.08 -30.19
C LYS A 190 -1.75 -21.98 -30.40
N ASP A 191 -2.17 -22.13 -31.65
CA ASP A 191 -3.13 -23.17 -32.05
C ASP A 191 -2.48 -24.56 -32.09
N SER A 192 -3.28 -25.57 -32.45
CA SER A 192 -2.82 -26.95 -32.61
C SER A 192 -1.73 -27.12 -33.67
N ASP A 193 -1.59 -26.15 -34.58
CA ASP A 193 -0.60 -26.13 -35.66
C ASP A 193 0.62 -25.23 -35.32
N GLY A 194 0.68 -24.70 -34.09
CA GLY A 194 1.78 -23.87 -33.60
C GLY A 194 1.75 -22.40 -34.02
N ARG A 195 0.67 -21.93 -34.67
CA ARG A 195 0.50 -20.54 -35.11
C ARG A 195 -0.08 -19.69 -33.99
N TYR A 196 0.44 -18.48 -33.83
CA TYR A 196 -0.11 -17.52 -32.87
C TYR A 196 -1.46 -16.99 -33.37
N ILE A 197 -2.50 -17.14 -32.55
CA ILE A 197 -3.84 -16.61 -32.78
C ILE A 197 -4.18 -15.69 -31.61
N LYS A 198 -4.68 -14.49 -31.93
CA LYS A 198 -5.29 -13.57 -30.97
C LYS A 198 -6.59 -14.17 -30.43
N LYS A 199 -6.71 -14.24 -29.12
CA LYS A 199 -7.91 -14.65 -28.41
C LYS A 199 -8.30 -13.55 -27.44
N GLU A 200 -9.60 -13.41 -27.23
CA GLU A 200 -10.16 -12.55 -26.20
C GLU A 200 -10.66 -13.41 -25.05
N THR A 201 -10.51 -12.92 -23.83
CA THR A 201 -11.17 -13.46 -22.64
C THR A 201 -11.71 -12.32 -21.81
N ASP A 202 -12.76 -12.60 -21.05
CA ASP A 202 -13.17 -11.68 -20.00
C ASP A 202 -12.01 -11.51 -19.01
N THR A 203 -11.85 -10.30 -18.51
CA THR A 203 -10.93 -9.82 -17.47
C THR A 203 -11.29 -10.44 -16.12
N GLY A 204 -11.05 -11.73 -16.00
CA GLY A 204 -11.24 -12.48 -14.77
C GLY A 204 -9.91 -12.86 -14.11
N PHE A 205 -10.02 -13.66 -13.05
CA PHE A 205 -8.86 -14.09 -12.25
C PHE A 205 -7.72 -14.72 -13.07
N SER A 206 -8.01 -15.41 -14.18
CA SER A 206 -6.99 -16.09 -15.01
C SER A 206 -6.02 -15.14 -15.73
N VAL A 207 -6.35 -13.85 -15.80
CA VAL A 207 -5.50 -12.82 -16.43
C VAL A 207 -5.16 -11.69 -15.45
N PHE A 208 -5.51 -11.82 -14.17
CA PHE A 208 -5.30 -10.81 -13.13
C PHE A 208 -3.87 -10.25 -13.13
N GLU A 209 -2.87 -11.12 -13.04
CA GLU A 209 -1.46 -10.68 -12.99
C GLU A 209 -1.06 -9.83 -14.20
N LYS A 210 -1.58 -10.16 -15.39
CA LYS A 210 -1.29 -9.41 -16.62
C LYS A 210 -2.01 -8.06 -16.64
N ILE A 211 -3.24 -8.01 -16.15
CA ILE A 211 -4.01 -6.77 -16.03
C ILE A 211 -3.30 -5.82 -15.07
N PHE A 212 -2.84 -6.30 -13.91
CA PHE A 212 -2.09 -5.46 -12.97
C PHE A 212 -0.75 -5.03 -13.53
N ASP A 213 0.03 -5.95 -14.13
CA ASP A 213 1.31 -5.60 -14.72
C ASP A 213 1.15 -4.55 -15.83
N GLN A 214 0.13 -4.70 -16.68
CA GLN A 214 -0.23 -3.70 -17.69
C GLN A 214 -0.63 -2.38 -17.05
N PHE A 215 -1.56 -2.40 -16.09
CA PHE A 215 -2.04 -1.20 -15.40
C PHE A 215 -0.89 -0.45 -14.73
N VAL A 216 -0.01 -1.16 -14.03
CA VAL A 216 1.15 -0.59 -13.36
C VAL A 216 2.11 0.03 -14.36
N LYS A 217 2.46 -0.68 -15.43
CA LYS A 217 3.41 -0.18 -16.44
C LYS A 217 2.89 1.01 -17.24
N GLU A 218 1.62 0.97 -17.61
CA GLU A 218 1.03 1.96 -18.52
C GLU A 218 0.48 3.18 -17.78
N ASN A 219 0.13 3.06 -16.50
CA ASN A 219 -0.57 4.13 -15.77
C ASN A 219 0.12 4.54 -14.46
N VAL A 220 0.49 3.57 -13.61
CA VAL A 220 1.05 3.88 -12.29
C VAL A 220 2.49 4.39 -12.38
N LEU A 221 3.38 3.67 -13.09
CA LEU A 221 4.78 4.04 -13.20
C LEU A 221 5.00 5.38 -13.90
N PRO A 222 4.33 5.70 -15.03
CA PRO A 222 4.50 7.00 -15.66
C PRO A 222 4.16 8.16 -14.72
N LEU A 223 3.09 8.03 -13.92
CA LEU A 223 2.73 9.05 -12.93
C LEU A 223 3.81 9.22 -11.86
N ILE A 224 4.40 8.11 -11.40
CA ILE A 224 5.50 8.14 -10.45
C ILE A 224 6.75 8.78 -11.07
N GLU A 225 7.09 8.43 -12.31
CA GLU A 225 8.31 8.87 -13.00
C GLU A 225 8.24 10.33 -13.47
N GLU A 226 7.04 10.85 -13.78
CA GLU A 226 6.83 12.25 -14.14
C GLU A 226 6.86 13.20 -12.94
N THR A 227 6.82 12.67 -11.72
CA THR A 227 6.82 13.48 -10.49
C THR A 227 8.20 14.10 -10.26
N ASP A 228 8.27 15.43 -10.27
CA ASP A 228 9.52 16.17 -10.04
C ASP A 228 9.97 16.06 -8.58
N GLN A 229 10.87 15.11 -8.33
CA GLN A 229 11.47 14.87 -7.02
C GLN A 229 12.26 16.06 -6.48
N SER A 230 12.67 17.03 -7.30
CA SER A 230 13.41 18.20 -6.82
C SER A 230 12.57 19.10 -5.91
N SER A 231 11.25 18.99 -6.03
CA SER A 231 10.28 19.73 -5.21
C SER A 231 9.81 18.96 -3.97
N SER A 232 10.12 17.67 -3.88
CA SER A 232 9.67 16.79 -2.79
C SER A 232 10.26 17.21 -1.45
N LEU A 233 9.39 17.56 -0.51
CA LEU A 233 9.79 17.91 0.86
C LEU A 233 10.34 16.68 1.58
N GLY A 234 9.67 15.54 1.43
CA GLY A 234 10.10 14.30 2.05
C GLY A 234 11.42 13.78 1.49
N LYS A 235 11.68 13.89 0.18
CA LYS A 235 13.02 13.57 -0.38
C LYS A 235 14.12 14.43 0.24
N ARG A 236 13.87 15.72 0.41
CA ARG A 236 14.81 16.64 1.07
C ARG A 236 15.08 16.24 2.52
N VAL A 237 14.02 15.92 3.27
CA VAL A 237 14.14 15.42 4.65
C VAL A 237 14.94 14.12 4.70
N HIS A 238 14.63 13.15 3.83
CA HIS A 238 15.35 11.90 3.73
C HIS A 238 16.85 12.14 3.51
N ASP A 239 17.22 13.00 2.56
CA ASP A 239 18.62 13.26 2.23
C ASP A 239 19.37 13.95 3.38
N ILE A 240 18.74 14.93 4.05
CA ILE A 240 19.30 15.58 5.24
C ILE A 240 19.48 14.56 6.36
N LEU A 241 18.47 13.72 6.61
CA LEU A 241 18.54 12.70 7.64
C LEU A 241 19.69 11.73 7.36
N VAL A 242 19.79 11.19 6.14
CA VAL A 242 20.86 10.26 5.78
C VAL A 242 22.24 10.92 5.88
N ALA A 243 22.42 12.11 5.31
CA ALA A 243 23.72 12.77 5.22
C ALA A 243 24.16 13.41 6.55
N ASP A 244 23.32 14.24 7.14
CA ASP A 244 23.72 15.09 8.26
C ASP A 244 23.39 14.39 9.58
N LEU A 245 22.17 13.90 9.76
CA LEU A 245 21.76 13.36 11.06
C LEU A 245 22.31 11.96 11.32
N LEU A 246 22.33 11.06 10.33
CA LEU A 246 22.77 9.67 10.55
C LEU A 246 24.29 9.52 10.41
N HIS A 247 24.88 10.05 9.34
CA HIS A 247 26.33 9.93 9.16
C HIS A 247 27.10 10.81 10.17
N MET A 248 26.69 12.04 10.45
CA MET A 248 27.43 12.89 11.41
C MET A 248 27.24 12.43 12.86
N ASN A 249 26.06 11.98 13.29
CA ASN A 249 25.91 11.45 14.64
C ASN A 249 26.76 10.21 14.88
N SER A 250 26.93 9.34 13.87
CA SER A 250 27.85 8.20 13.99
C SER A 250 29.31 8.64 14.15
N ARG A 251 29.69 9.76 13.52
CA ARG A 251 31.02 10.35 13.65
C ARG A 251 31.22 11.04 14.99
N LEU A 252 30.23 11.80 15.46
CA LEU A 252 30.20 12.43 16.78
C LEU A 252 30.36 11.38 17.88
N LEU A 253 29.61 10.28 17.79
CA LEU A 253 29.75 9.16 18.73
C LEU A 253 31.17 8.57 18.71
N TYR A 254 31.73 8.33 17.53
CA TYR A 254 33.10 7.83 17.42
C TYR A 254 34.10 8.79 18.08
N LEU A 255 33.95 10.09 17.85
CA LEU A 255 34.82 11.12 18.44
C LEU A 255 34.67 11.15 19.96
N ASP A 256 33.45 11.17 20.49
CA ASP A 256 33.16 11.15 21.93
C ASP A 256 33.75 9.91 22.63
N MET A 257 33.72 8.75 21.96
CA MET A 257 34.32 7.52 22.48
C MET A 257 35.86 7.47 22.35
N SER A 258 36.43 8.20 21.39
CA SER A 258 37.86 8.11 21.05
C SER A 258 38.70 9.25 21.66
N ILE A 259 38.08 10.37 21.98
CA ILE A 259 38.74 11.57 22.50
C ILE A 259 38.54 11.60 24.02
N SER A 260 39.64 11.65 24.78
CA SER A 260 39.53 11.87 26.22
C SER A 260 39.11 13.32 26.49
N PRO A 261 38.41 13.61 27.61
CA PRO A 261 38.01 14.98 27.94
C PRO A 261 39.17 15.99 27.91
N GLU A 262 40.38 15.56 28.26
CA GLU A 262 41.60 16.37 28.26
C GLU A 262 42.18 16.61 26.86
N ALA A 263 41.81 15.77 25.88
CA ALA A 263 42.24 15.88 24.50
C ALA A 263 41.31 16.75 23.64
N HIS A 264 40.11 17.07 24.14
CA HIS A 264 39.06 17.80 23.40
C HIS A 264 39.55 19.14 22.83
N ASP A 265 40.39 19.86 23.57
CA ASP A 265 40.93 21.16 23.15
C ASP A 265 41.98 21.08 22.03
N TYR A 266 42.46 19.88 21.70
CA TYR A 266 43.42 19.65 20.62
C TYR A 266 42.75 19.24 19.30
N HIS A 267 41.43 18.98 19.31
CA HIS A 267 40.65 18.62 18.14
C HIS A 267 39.90 19.85 17.59
N LEU A 268 40.68 20.76 17.01
CA LEU A 268 40.18 21.99 16.39
C LEU A 268 40.05 21.83 14.87
N THR A 269 39.02 22.46 14.32
CA THR A 269 38.87 22.67 12.88
C THR A 269 39.92 23.66 12.35
N ILE A 270 40.05 23.77 11.03
CA ILE A 270 40.87 24.82 10.40
C ILE A 270 40.42 26.23 10.83
N GLY A 271 39.15 26.39 11.19
CA GLY A 271 38.59 27.64 11.71
C GLY A 271 38.84 27.86 13.21
N GLU A 272 39.65 27.03 13.86
CA GLU A 272 40.00 27.10 15.30
C GLU A 272 38.81 26.85 16.25
N GLU A 273 37.66 26.39 15.76
CA GLU A 273 36.53 25.90 16.57
C GLU A 273 36.65 24.39 16.87
N HIS A 274 36.12 23.91 17.98
CA HIS A 274 36.14 22.48 18.33
C HIS A 274 35.37 21.64 17.30
N GLU A 275 35.99 20.57 16.80
CA GLU A 275 35.43 19.71 15.74
C GLU A 275 34.06 19.15 16.14
N MET A 276 33.91 18.70 17.39
CA MET A 276 32.65 18.15 17.90
C MET A 276 31.53 19.20 17.96
N ASP A 277 31.83 20.42 18.43
CA ASP A 277 30.86 21.51 18.53
C ASP A 277 30.35 21.94 17.14
N VAL A 278 31.27 22.06 16.17
CA VAL A 278 30.92 22.41 14.77
C VAL A 278 29.99 21.36 14.16
N MET A 279 30.29 20.07 14.36
CA MET A 279 29.46 18.98 13.86
C MET A 279 28.10 18.94 14.56
N GLN A 280 28.06 19.15 15.89
CA GLN A 280 26.81 19.18 16.66
C GLN A 280 25.92 20.35 16.20
N ASN A 281 26.49 21.53 15.95
CA ASN A 281 25.74 22.68 15.45
C ASN A 281 25.06 22.39 14.10
N LEU A 282 25.73 21.65 13.20
CA LEU A 282 25.14 21.24 11.92
C LEU A 282 23.98 20.25 12.12
N VAL A 283 24.16 19.24 12.99
CA VAL A 283 23.12 18.26 13.34
C VAL A 283 21.89 18.98 13.92
N ASP A 284 22.10 19.90 14.86
CA ASP A 284 21.01 20.66 15.50
C ASP A 284 20.28 21.57 14.50
N ALA A 285 21.01 22.24 13.60
CA ALA A 285 20.42 23.06 12.55
C ALA A 285 19.61 22.21 11.55
N SER A 286 20.12 21.03 11.20
CA SER A 286 19.45 20.09 10.30
C SER A 286 18.15 19.55 10.91
N GLY A 287 18.17 19.19 12.20
CA GLY A 287 16.98 18.74 12.92
C GLY A 287 15.88 19.80 12.93
N LYS A 288 16.22 21.05 13.28
CA LYS A 288 15.26 22.17 13.23
C LYS A 288 14.67 22.39 11.84
N TYR A 289 15.50 22.29 10.80
CA TYR A 289 15.01 22.44 9.44
C TYR A 289 14.09 21.30 9.02
N VAL A 290 14.36 20.05 9.43
CA VAL A 290 13.45 18.92 9.23
C VAL A 290 12.10 19.15 9.91
N ASP A 291 12.09 19.64 11.15
CA ASP A 291 10.86 19.99 11.86
C ASP A 291 10.07 21.09 11.13
N GLU A 292 10.76 22.12 10.62
CA GLU A 292 10.14 23.16 9.80
C GLU A 292 9.52 22.60 8.50
N LEU A 293 10.23 21.71 7.81
CA LEU A 293 9.71 21.04 6.60
C LEU A 293 8.48 20.19 6.90
N HIS A 294 8.47 19.47 8.04
CA HIS A 294 7.32 18.69 8.46
C HIS A 294 6.11 19.59 8.75
N ASN A 295 6.33 20.70 9.47
CA ASN A 295 5.29 21.69 9.71
C ASN A 295 4.73 22.29 8.41
N VAL A 296 5.59 22.54 7.42
CA VAL A 296 5.14 23.01 6.09
C VAL A 296 4.26 21.95 5.42
N GLN A 297 4.63 20.67 5.45
CA GLN A 297 3.80 19.60 4.87
C GLN A 297 2.43 19.51 5.56
N ILE A 298 2.38 19.59 6.90
CA ILE A 298 1.12 19.62 7.66
C ILE A 298 0.28 20.84 7.26
N GLN A 299 0.89 22.02 7.10
CA GLN A 299 0.16 23.23 6.67
C GLN A 299 -0.37 23.13 5.24
N MET A 300 0.36 22.47 4.34
CA MET A 300 -0.04 22.32 2.94
C MET A 300 -1.12 21.26 2.75
N TYR A 301 -1.04 20.15 3.48
CA TYR A 301 -1.81 18.95 3.19
C TYR A 301 -2.64 18.41 4.37
N GLY A 302 -2.59 19.05 5.54
CA GLY A 302 -3.27 18.60 6.75
C GLY A 302 -2.48 17.58 7.56
N ASP A 303 -3.01 17.25 8.75
CA ASP A 303 -2.43 16.25 9.63
C ASP A 303 -2.86 14.84 9.17
N ILE A 304 -2.00 14.23 8.34
CA ILE A 304 -2.27 12.93 7.73
C ILE A 304 -2.37 11.81 8.76
N GLU A 305 -1.55 11.83 9.82
CA GLU A 305 -1.60 10.79 10.87
C GLU A 305 -2.97 10.85 11.55
N PHE A 306 -3.39 12.04 11.98
CA PHE A 306 -4.68 12.24 12.64
C PHE A 306 -5.85 11.88 11.71
N GLU A 307 -5.82 12.34 10.46
CA GLU A 307 -6.88 12.07 9.49
C GLU A 307 -6.99 10.58 9.16
N TYR A 308 -5.87 9.90 8.89
CA TYR A 308 -5.86 8.46 8.64
C TYR A 308 -6.35 7.69 9.87
N PHE A 309 -5.85 8.00 11.06
CA PHE A 309 -6.23 7.33 12.31
C PHE A 309 -7.74 7.41 12.60
N ASN A 310 -8.37 8.54 12.26
CA ASN A 310 -9.80 8.76 12.46
C ASN A 310 -10.66 8.40 11.23
N SER A 311 -10.06 7.88 10.17
CA SER A 311 -10.78 7.52 8.94
C SER A 311 -11.41 6.12 9.00
N GLU A 312 -12.40 5.88 8.14
CA GLU A 312 -13.01 4.54 7.97
C GLU A 312 -12.03 3.52 7.37
N VAL A 313 -10.95 3.98 6.74
CA VAL A 313 -9.90 3.15 6.14
C VAL A 313 -8.79 2.77 7.11
N PHE A 314 -8.85 3.19 8.38
CA PHE A 314 -7.82 2.85 9.37
C PHE A 314 -7.73 1.33 9.58
N LEU A 315 -6.53 0.78 9.40
CA LEU A 315 -6.25 -0.64 9.58
C LEU A 315 -5.38 -0.87 10.81
N LEU A 316 -5.88 -1.68 11.76
CA LEU A 316 -5.11 -2.07 12.93
C LEU A 316 -4.10 -3.19 12.60
N ARG A 317 -2.85 -2.82 12.30
CA ARG A 317 -1.80 -3.73 11.78
C ARG A 317 -0.69 -4.02 12.78
N GLN A 318 -1.04 -4.53 13.96
CA GLN A 318 -0.16 -4.68 15.15
C GLN A 318 1.15 -5.47 14.98
N ARG A 319 1.38 -6.15 13.85
CA ARG A 319 2.55 -7.00 13.60
C ARG A 319 3.39 -6.53 12.40
N GLU A 320 3.07 -5.35 11.89
CA GLU A 320 3.67 -4.88 10.66
C GLU A 320 4.80 -3.92 10.92
N LYS A 321 5.76 -3.96 9.99
CA LYS A 321 7.02 -3.26 10.06
C LYS A 321 6.85 -1.76 10.31
N TYR A 322 5.82 -1.16 9.72
CA TYR A 322 5.57 0.28 9.73
C TYR A 322 4.63 0.73 10.86
N PHE A 323 4.07 -0.22 11.63
CA PHE A 323 3.05 0.06 12.62
C PHE A 323 3.63 0.23 14.04
N SER A 324 3.37 1.36 14.68
CA SER A 324 3.72 1.59 16.08
C SER A 324 2.55 1.33 17.02
N MET A 325 2.65 0.24 17.79
CA MET A 325 1.75 -0.04 18.89
C MET A 325 1.86 1.00 20.02
N LYS A 326 3.04 1.62 20.19
CA LYS A 326 3.27 2.63 21.23
C LYS A 326 2.53 3.92 20.86
N ARG A 327 2.67 4.40 19.62
CA ARG A 327 1.95 5.58 19.11
C ARG A 327 0.44 5.35 19.08
N PHE A 328 0.01 4.18 18.61
CA PHE A 328 -1.41 3.80 18.66
C PHE A 328 -2.00 3.96 20.08
N LYS A 329 -1.32 3.41 21.09
CA LYS A 329 -1.77 3.52 22.48
C LYS A 329 -1.75 4.95 23.02
N SER A 330 -0.79 5.79 22.61
CA SER A 330 -0.78 7.19 23.05
C SER A 330 -1.98 7.94 22.50
N LEU A 331 -2.29 7.79 21.21
CA LEU A 331 -3.46 8.44 20.60
C LEU A 331 -4.79 7.94 21.17
N MET A 332 -4.89 6.65 21.54
CA MET A 332 -6.10 6.12 22.21
C MET A 332 -6.27 6.61 23.66
N SER A 333 -5.23 7.22 24.25
CA SER A 333 -5.23 7.69 25.64
C SER A 333 -5.44 9.20 25.77
N GLU A 334 -5.41 9.92 24.65
CA GLU A 334 -5.77 11.33 24.51
C GLU A 334 -7.29 11.48 24.34
#